data_AF-A0A2S6QA59-F1
#
_entry.id   AF-A0A2S6QA59-F1
#
_cell.length_a   1.000
_cell.length_b   1.000
_cell.length_c   1.000
_cell.angle_alpha   90.00
_cell.angle_beta   90.00
_cell.angle_gamma   90.00
#
_symmetry.space_group_name_H-M   'P 1'
#
loop_
_entity.id
_entity.type
_entity.pdbx_description
1 polymer ?
#
loop_
_entity_poly.entity_id
_entity_poly.type
_entity_poly.pdbx_seq_one_letter_code
_entity_poly.pdbx_strand_id
1 'polypeptide(L)'
;MKLVEVTPPEFDVDFHIAYATSNNFTGKPVYSRPGCYLHPDAAKCLSKAVELAARLGLRLRIFDAFRPSEAQLALWSHTPDPDFLANPDHGSPHSRGVAIDLTLLDERKNALEMGTTFDAFTPLSHHGNTDISPNAQRNRYLLMGIMTTAGWDFYRNEWWHYQLFNSRRYQILGDDSLNEPMMPPRE
;
A
#
# COMPACT_ATOMS: atom_id res chain seq x y z
N MET A 1 -14.92 14.70 -3.46
CA MET A 1 -13.79 14.97 -2.54
C MET A 1 -12.51 14.75 -3.32
N LYS A 2 -11.48 15.59 -3.14
CA LYS A 2 -10.23 15.47 -3.90
C LYS A 2 -9.21 14.65 -3.11
N LEU A 3 -8.63 13.64 -3.75
CA LEU A 3 -7.49 12.91 -3.19
C LEU A 3 -6.25 13.82 -3.17
N VAL A 4 -5.37 13.58 -2.19
CA VAL A 4 -4.08 14.25 -2.05
C VAL A 4 -3.04 13.42 -2.78
N GLU A 5 -2.30 14.04 -3.69
CA GLU A 5 -1.15 13.41 -4.32
C GLU A 5 0.02 13.41 -3.33
N VAL A 6 0.65 12.24 -3.18
CA VAL A 6 1.82 12.06 -2.33
C VAL A 6 3.05 12.29 -3.21
N THR A 7 3.71 13.44 -3.03
CA THR A 7 4.93 13.81 -3.76
C THR A 7 6.01 14.33 -2.82
N PRO A 8 7.29 14.24 -3.20
CA PRO A 8 8.36 14.99 -2.56
C PRO A 8 8.27 16.49 -2.97
N PRO A 9 8.72 17.43 -2.12
CA PRO A 9 9.32 17.21 -0.81
C PRO A 9 8.32 17.07 0.35
N GLU A 10 7.01 17.23 0.11
CA GLU A 10 5.98 17.19 1.16
C GLU A 10 5.97 15.83 1.89
N PHE A 11 6.27 14.76 1.17
CA PHE A 11 6.49 13.43 1.71
C PHE A 11 7.87 12.91 1.29
N ASP A 12 8.79 12.75 2.23
CA ASP A 12 10.09 12.11 1.97
C ASP A 12 9.94 10.59 1.94
N VAL A 13 9.36 10.09 0.85
CA VAL A 13 9.10 8.66 0.61
C VAL A 13 9.68 8.23 -0.73
N ASP A 14 10.00 6.96 -0.85
CA ASP A 14 10.42 6.33 -2.11
C ASP A 14 9.22 5.66 -2.78
N PHE A 15 9.16 5.65 -4.11
CA PHE A 15 8.02 5.11 -4.86
C PHE A 15 8.43 3.94 -5.73
N HIS A 16 7.82 2.79 -5.47
CA HIS A 16 7.91 1.58 -6.28
C HIS A 16 6.48 1.13 -6.60
N ILE A 17 5.69 1.97 -7.28
CA ILE A 17 4.28 1.72 -7.58
C ILE A 17 4.14 0.45 -8.43
N ALA A 18 3.87 -0.68 -7.76
CA ALA A 18 4.10 -2.02 -8.31
C ALA A 18 3.18 -2.30 -9.51
N TYR A 19 1.91 -1.89 -9.39
CA TYR A 19 0.91 -2.09 -10.42
C TYR A 19 1.05 -1.15 -11.63
N ALA A 20 1.99 -0.19 -11.61
CA ALA A 20 2.41 0.54 -12.82
C ALA A 20 3.55 -0.17 -13.58
N THR A 21 4.00 -1.34 -13.11
CA THR A 21 5.09 -2.13 -13.71
C THR A 21 4.65 -3.57 -13.94
N SER A 22 5.45 -4.39 -14.61
CA SER A 22 5.22 -5.84 -14.70
C SER A 22 5.65 -6.61 -13.44
N ASN A 23 6.29 -5.95 -12.47
CA ASN A 23 6.77 -6.57 -11.23
C ASN A 23 5.67 -6.57 -10.15
N ASN A 24 4.58 -7.26 -10.46
CA ASN A 24 3.46 -7.54 -9.57
C ASN A 24 2.89 -8.93 -9.91
N PHE A 25 1.97 -9.46 -9.12
CA PHE A 25 1.48 -10.83 -9.30
C PHE A 25 0.77 -11.08 -10.64
N THR A 26 0.29 -10.04 -11.34
CA THR A 26 -0.33 -10.19 -12.67
C THR A 26 0.67 -10.34 -13.81
N GLY A 27 1.96 -10.07 -13.56
CA GLY A 27 3.04 -10.11 -14.56
C GLY A 27 2.98 -8.99 -15.62
N LYS A 28 2.05 -8.03 -15.51
CA LYS A 28 1.90 -6.89 -16.42
C LYS A 28 1.44 -5.63 -15.68
N PRO A 29 1.66 -4.43 -16.23
CA PRO A 29 1.09 -3.21 -15.66
C PRO A 29 -0.45 -3.24 -15.67
N VAL A 30 -1.04 -2.80 -14.57
CA VAL A 30 -2.48 -2.55 -14.41
C VAL A 30 -2.76 -1.06 -14.54
N TYR A 31 -1.89 -0.22 -13.97
CA TYR A 31 -1.90 1.23 -14.19
C TYR A 31 -1.13 1.57 -15.47
N SER A 32 -1.60 2.59 -16.20
CA SER A 32 -0.92 3.15 -17.37
C SER A 32 0.26 4.06 -16.99
N ARG A 33 0.27 4.56 -15.75
CA ARG A 33 1.34 5.39 -15.18
C ARG A 33 1.45 5.17 -13.66
N PRO A 34 2.62 5.44 -13.05
CA PRO A 34 2.71 5.48 -11.59
C PRO A 34 1.98 6.71 -11.05
N GLY A 35 1.31 6.55 -9.92
CA GLY A 35 0.66 7.60 -9.16
C GLY A 35 0.44 7.14 -7.72
N CYS A 36 0.58 8.05 -6.77
CA CYS A 36 0.36 7.76 -5.36
C CYS A 36 -0.58 8.81 -4.79
N TYR A 37 -1.82 8.42 -4.53
CA TYR A 37 -2.83 9.31 -3.98
C TYR A 37 -3.40 8.73 -2.69
N LEU A 38 -3.79 9.60 -1.77
CA LEU A 38 -4.42 9.25 -0.51
C LEU A 38 -5.58 10.18 -0.20
N HIS A 39 -6.54 9.67 0.56
CA HIS A 39 -7.51 10.48 1.26
C HIS A 39 -6.79 11.49 2.17
N PRO A 40 -7.27 12.74 2.34
CA PRO A 40 -6.62 13.73 3.21
C PRO A 40 -6.30 13.23 4.63
N ASP A 41 -7.21 12.46 5.24
CA ASP A 41 -6.96 11.85 6.56
C ASP A 41 -5.85 10.80 6.56
N ALA A 42 -5.77 9.98 5.50
CA ALA A 42 -4.70 9.01 5.33
C ALA A 42 -3.36 9.69 5.05
N ALA A 43 -3.36 10.79 4.28
CA ALA A 43 -2.18 11.61 4.05
C ALA A 43 -1.61 12.19 5.35
N LYS A 44 -2.45 12.66 6.28
CA LYS A 44 -2.00 13.12 7.62
C LYS A 44 -1.30 12.00 8.41
N CYS A 45 -1.84 10.79 8.36
CA CYS A 45 -1.23 9.62 8.99
C CYS A 45 0.09 9.23 8.30
N LEU A 46 0.17 9.35 6.97
CA LEU A 46 1.43 9.12 6.25
C LEU A 46 2.51 10.13 6.67
N SER A 47 2.19 11.43 6.77
CA SER A 47 3.16 12.44 7.22
C SER A 47 3.77 12.09 8.58
N LYS A 48 2.94 11.65 9.54
CA LYS A 48 3.41 11.17 10.85
C LYS A 48 4.31 9.94 10.73
N ALA A 49 3.94 8.97 9.89
CA ALA A 49 4.73 7.76 9.68
C ALA A 49 6.11 8.09 9.08
N VAL A 50 6.17 9.04 8.13
CA VAL A 50 7.43 9.55 7.55
C VAL A 50 8.31 10.17 8.63
N GLU A 51 7.75 11.05 9.47
CA GLU A 51 8.49 11.67 10.58
C GLU A 51 9.03 10.64 11.57
N LEU A 52 8.23 9.63 11.93
CA LEU A 52 8.62 8.57 12.85
C LEU A 52 9.73 7.69 12.27
N ALA A 53 9.61 7.30 10.99
CA ALA A 53 10.65 6.54 10.30
C ALA A 53 11.97 7.32 10.23
N ALA A 54 11.89 8.61 9.88
CA ALA A 54 13.08 9.48 9.79
C ALA A 54 13.84 9.59 11.12
N ARG A 55 13.13 9.66 12.26
CA ARG A 55 13.76 9.66 13.60
C ARG A 55 14.54 8.39 13.92
N LEU A 56 14.28 7.30 13.21
CA LEU A 56 14.95 6.02 13.35
C LEU A 56 16.03 5.80 12.26
N GLY A 57 16.33 6.81 11.44
CA GLY A 57 17.25 6.68 10.31
C GLY A 57 16.67 5.87 9.15
N LEU A 58 15.34 5.75 9.08
CA LEU A 58 14.63 4.96 8.07
C LEU A 58 13.82 5.84 7.14
N ARG A 59 13.51 5.31 5.97
CA ARG A 59 12.58 5.92 5.00
C ARG A 59 11.50 4.92 4.60
N LEU A 60 10.34 5.40 4.15
CA LEU A 60 9.27 4.53 3.66
C LEU A 60 9.38 4.36 2.13
N ARG A 61 9.14 3.14 1.64
CA ARG A 61 8.92 2.85 0.21
C ARG A 61 7.50 2.38 0.01
N ILE A 62 6.76 3.05 -0.86
CA ILE A 62 5.35 2.77 -1.16
C ILE A 62 5.25 1.89 -2.40
N PHE A 63 4.49 0.79 -2.28
CA PHE A 63 4.17 -0.14 -3.36
C PHE A 63 2.80 0.12 -4.00
N ASP A 64 1.80 0.48 -3.19
CA ASP A 64 0.47 0.87 -3.66
C ASP A 64 -0.22 1.79 -2.64
N ALA A 65 -1.18 2.60 -3.09
CA ALA A 65 -1.95 3.52 -2.27
C ALA A 65 -3.40 3.57 -2.74
N PHE A 66 -3.92 4.71 -3.18
CA PHE A 66 -5.20 4.72 -3.89
C PHE A 66 -5.16 3.82 -5.14
N ARG A 67 -6.04 2.82 -5.14
CA ARG A 67 -6.27 1.90 -6.26
C ARG A 67 -7.66 2.14 -6.81
N PRO A 68 -7.83 2.74 -8.00
CA PRO A 68 -9.12 2.91 -8.65
C PRO A 68 -9.96 1.61 -8.62
N SER A 69 -11.28 1.72 -8.48
CA SER A 69 -12.17 0.55 -8.47
C SER A 69 -12.02 -0.30 -9.73
N GLU A 70 -11.71 0.32 -10.87
CA GLU A 70 -11.40 -0.37 -12.12
C GLU A 70 -10.13 -1.24 -12.03
N ALA A 71 -9.09 -0.76 -11.34
CA ALA A 71 -7.90 -1.57 -11.07
C ALA A 71 -8.22 -2.75 -10.15
N GLN A 72 -9.02 -2.52 -9.10
CA GLN A 72 -9.45 -3.62 -8.22
C GLN A 72 -10.20 -4.71 -9.01
N LEU A 73 -11.06 -4.31 -9.95
CA LEU A 73 -11.75 -5.24 -10.84
C LEU A 73 -10.77 -5.96 -11.79
N ALA A 74 -9.77 -5.27 -12.33
CA ALA A 74 -8.77 -5.87 -13.21
C ALA A 74 -7.92 -6.91 -12.47
N LEU A 75 -7.50 -6.62 -11.24
CA LEU A 75 -6.77 -7.55 -10.37
C LEU A 75 -7.62 -8.79 -10.05
N TRP A 76 -8.88 -8.58 -9.63
CA TRP A 76 -9.81 -9.68 -9.35
C TRP A 76 -10.06 -10.56 -10.58
N SER A 77 -10.22 -9.94 -11.75
CA SER A 77 -10.46 -10.66 -13.00
C SER A 77 -9.27 -11.52 -13.43
N HIS A 78 -8.04 -11.13 -13.03
CA HIS A 78 -6.84 -11.93 -13.27
C HIS A 78 -6.71 -13.10 -12.28
N THR A 79 -7.00 -12.88 -11.00
CA THR A 79 -6.87 -13.89 -9.94
C THR A 79 -8.04 -13.79 -8.96
N PRO A 80 -9.21 -14.40 -9.27
CA PRO A 80 -10.40 -14.28 -8.43
C PRO A 80 -10.29 -15.18 -7.19
N ASP A 81 -9.54 -14.71 -6.19
CA ASP A 81 -9.32 -15.42 -4.93
C ASP A 81 -9.73 -14.52 -3.75
N PRO A 82 -10.85 -14.83 -3.05
CA PRO A 82 -11.33 -14.03 -1.93
C PRO A 82 -10.43 -14.10 -0.69
N ASP A 83 -9.52 -15.07 -0.60
CA ASP A 83 -8.57 -15.16 0.51
C ASP A 83 -7.43 -14.13 0.35
N PHE A 84 -7.20 -13.64 -0.87
CA PHE A 84 -6.08 -12.75 -1.21
C PHE A 84 -6.50 -11.40 -1.77
N LEU A 85 -7.64 -11.31 -2.45
CA LEU A 85 -8.13 -10.07 -3.05
C LEU A 85 -9.49 -9.68 -2.48
N ALA A 86 -9.66 -8.39 -2.23
CA ALA A 86 -10.96 -7.85 -1.87
C ALA A 86 -11.95 -8.02 -3.03
N ASN A 87 -13.12 -8.61 -2.76
CA ASN A 87 -14.19 -8.70 -3.74
C ASN A 87 -14.59 -7.28 -4.21
N PRO A 88 -14.52 -6.99 -5.53
CA PRO A 88 -14.88 -5.69 -6.09
C PRO A 88 -16.27 -5.17 -5.69
N ASP A 89 -17.24 -6.06 -5.46
CA ASP A 89 -18.63 -5.70 -5.09
C ASP A 89 -18.71 -4.95 -3.75
N HIS A 90 -17.72 -5.14 -2.88
CA HIS A 90 -17.63 -4.48 -1.57
C HIS A 90 -16.60 -3.35 -1.55
N GLY A 91 -15.77 -3.25 -2.60
CA GLY A 91 -14.63 -2.37 -2.72
C GLY A 91 -13.48 -2.73 -1.77
N SER A 92 -12.29 -2.25 -2.12
CA SER A 92 -11.09 -2.34 -1.29
C SER A 92 -10.90 -1.05 -0.47
N PRO A 93 -10.28 -1.10 0.72
CA PRO A 93 -9.75 0.07 1.42
C PRO A 93 -8.86 0.95 0.52
N HIS A 94 -8.12 0.35 -0.43
CA HIS A 94 -7.34 1.08 -1.42
C HIS A 94 -8.22 1.91 -2.36
N SER A 95 -9.35 1.37 -2.82
CA SER A 95 -10.32 2.09 -3.64
C SER A 95 -11.09 3.17 -2.89
N ARG A 96 -10.84 3.31 -1.59
CA ARG A 96 -11.35 4.41 -0.76
C ARG A 96 -10.27 5.46 -0.46
N GLY A 97 -9.05 5.25 -0.96
CA GLY A 97 -7.88 6.12 -0.72
C GLY A 97 -7.36 6.08 0.72
N VAL A 98 -7.76 5.10 1.52
CA VAL A 98 -7.44 5.04 2.96
C VAL A 98 -6.62 3.81 3.32
N ALA A 99 -5.94 3.22 2.34
CA ALA A 99 -4.97 2.15 2.54
C ALA A 99 -3.69 2.42 1.77
N ILE A 100 -2.63 1.77 2.22
CA ILE A 100 -1.29 1.92 1.70
C ILE A 100 -0.51 0.62 1.93
N ASP A 101 0.24 0.21 0.91
CA ASP A 101 1.15 -0.92 0.95
C ASP A 101 2.59 -0.40 0.91
N LEU A 102 3.42 -0.77 1.89
CA LEU A 102 4.78 -0.21 1.98
C LEU A 102 5.79 -1.10 2.72
N THR A 103 7.06 -0.70 2.65
CA THR A 103 8.16 -1.23 3.45
C THR A 103 9.05 -0.12 4.00
N LEU A 104 10.02 -0.49 4.82
CA LEU A 104 11.08 0.36 5.33
C LEU A 104 12.34 0.25 4.46
N LEU A 105 13.04 1.36 4.32
CA LEU A 105 14.37 1.47 3.75
C LEU A 105 15.37 1.87 4.84
N ASP A 106 16.57 1.29 4.77
CA ASP A 106 17.72 1.73 5.58
C ASP A 106 18.31 3.07 5.07
N GLU A 107 19.32 3.58 5.79
CA GLU A 107 20.04 4.81 5.43
C GLU A 107 20.70 4.76 4.04
N ARG A 108 20.96 3.54 3.54
CA ARG A 108 21.55 3.27 2.22
C ARG A 108 20.47 3.08 1.15
N LYS A 109 19.20 3.28 1.49
CA LYS A 109 18.00 3.10 0.64
C LYS A 109 17.74 1.65 0.22
N ASN A 110 18.28 0.67 0.94
CA ASN A 110 17.94 -0.73 0.73
C ASN A 110 16.64 -1.07 1.47
N ALA A 111 15.76 -1.82 0.83
CA ALA A 111 14.57 -2.33 1.51
C ALA A 111 14.97 -3.31 2.60
N LEU A 112 14.38 -3.16 3.78
CA LEU A 112 14.58 -4.08 4.88
C LEU A 112 14.00 -5.46 4.50
N GLU A 113 14.67 -6.52 4.94
CA GLU A 113 14.17 -7.89 4.80
C GLU A 113 12.85 -8.05 5.56
N MET A 114 11.81 -8.54 4.87
CA MET A 114 10.48 -8.76 5.45
C MET A 114 10.05 -10.23 5.39
N GLY A 115 10.95 -11.16 5.04
CA GLY A 115 10.71 -12.60 5.02
C GLY A 115 9.94 -13.11 3.79
N THR A 116 9.11 -12.27 3.18
CA THR A 116 8.48 -12.49 1.87
C THR A 116 8.55 -11.21 1.04
N THR A 117 8.36 -11.33 -0.27
CA THR A 117 8.19 -10.16 -1.15
C THR A 117 6.78 -9.55 -0.98
N PHE A 118 6.61 -8.33 -1.47
CA PHE A 118 5.27 -7.75 -1.69
C PHE A 118 4.44 -8.68 -2.61
N ASP A 119 3.11 -8.70 -2.43
CA ASP A 119 2.15 -9.58 -3.11
C ASP A 119 2.42 -11.11 -2.95
N ALA A 120 3.24 -11.51 -1.99
CA ALA A 120 3.40 -12.93 -1.67
C ALA A 120 2.18 -13.46 -0.91
N PHE A 121 1.17 -13.93 -1.62
CA PHE A 121 -0.09 -14.44 -1.09
C PHE A 121 0.07 -15.82 -0.42
N THR A 122 0.75 -15.85 0.73
CA THR A 122 1.00 -17.06 1.51
C THR A 122 0.90 -16.76 3.01
N PRO A 123 0.66 -17.78 3.86
CA PRO A 123 0.68 -17.60 5.31
C PRO A 123 1.98 -17.01 5.87
N LEU A 124 3.10 -17.12 5.16
CA LEU A 124 4.38 -16.50 5.55
C LEU A 124 4.32 -14.97 5.53
N SER A 125 3.38 -14.37 4.79
CA SER A 125 3.21 -12.90 4.73
C SER A 125 2.42 -12.33 5.91
N HIS A 126 1.81 -13.18 6.74
CA HIS A 126 1.06 -12.73 7.91
C HIS A 126 1.99 -12.03 8.92
N HIS A 127 1.53 -10.91 9.49
CA HIS A 127 2.32 -10.07 10.41
C HIS A 127 2.97 -10.86 11.55
N GLY A 128 2.23 -11.80 12.14
CA GLY A 128 2.66 -12.61 13.29
C GLY A 128 3.31 -13.95 12.93
N ASN A 129 3.63 -14.20 11.66
CA ASN A 129 4.27 -15.46 11.26
C ASN A 129 5.72 -15.51 11.77
N THR A 130 6.07 -16.59 12.48
CA THR A 130 7.40 -16.79 13.09
C THR A 130 8.31 -17.73 12.29
N ASP A 131 7.81 -18.34 11.21
CA ASP A 131 8.57 -19.23 10.31
C ASP A 131 9.36 -18.44 9.24
N ILE A 132 9.75 -17.22 9.58
CA ILE A 132 10.62 -16.32 8.82
C ILE A 132 11.82 -15.92 9.68
N SER A 133 12.85 -15.33 9.08
CA SER A 133 14.07 -14.98 9.82
C SER A 133 13.77 -14.06 11.02
N PRO A 134 14.53 -14.15 12.12
CA PRO A 134 14.36 -13.22 13.26
C PRO A 134 14.53 -11.75 12.87
N ASN A 135 15.32 -11.44 11.84
CA ASN A 135 15.46 -10.09 11.31
C ASN A 135 14.19 -9.62 10.61
N ALA A 136 13.59 -10.46 9.77
CA ALA A 136 12.30 -10.19 9.15
C ALA A 136 11.20 -9.94 10.19
N GLN A 137 11.14 -10.74 11.25
CA GLN A 137 10.18 -10.52 12.34
C GLN A 137 10.38 -9.15 13.00
N ARG A 138 11.62 -8.80 13.36
CA ARG A 138 11.96 -7.49 13.95
C ARG A 138 11.56 -6.34 13.02
N ASN A 139 11.86 -6.45 11.73
CA ASN A 139 11.54 -5.41 10.75
C ASN A 139 10.03 -5.24 10.56
N ARG A 140 9.26 -6.34 10.53
CA ARG A 140 7.79 -6.30 10.50
C ARG A 140 7.22 -5.64 11.75
N TYR A 141 7.74 -5.95 12.94
CA TYR A 141 7.31 -5.30 14.19
C TYR A 141 7.68 -3.82 14.23
N LEU A 142 8.83 -3.45 13.67
CA LEU A 142 9.25 -2.06 13.54
C LEU A 142 8.32 -1.28 12.62
N LEU A 143 8.03 -1.80 11.43
CA LEU A 143 7.08 -1.21 10.50
C LEU A 143 5.69 -1.08 11.14
N MET A 144 5.19 -2.16 11.76
CA MET A 144 3.90 -2.17 12.44
C MET A 144 3.84 -1.13 13.55
N GLY A 145 4.90 -1.00 14.36
CA GLY A 145 5.00 0.00 15.43
C GLY A 145 4.97 1.43 14.90
N ILE A 146 5.72 1.73 13.83
CA ILE A 146 5.73 3.05 13.17
C ILE A 146 4.33 3.40 12.65
N MET A 147 3.74 2.49 11.89
CA MET A 147 2.47 2.72 11.21
C MET A 147 1.30 2.84 12.21
N THR A 148 1.23 1.97 13.21
CA THR A 148 0.19 2.05 14.25
C THR A 148 0.31 3.29 15.11
N THR A 149 1.53 3.71 15.47
CA THR A 149 1.76 4.97 16.20
C THR A 149 1.34 6.19 15.36
N ALA A 150 1.47 6.12 14.04
CA ALA A 150 1.03 7.17 13.13
C ALA A 150 -0.51 7.21 12.89
N GLY A 151 -1.25 6.23 13.42
CA GLY A 151 -2.72 6.15 13.36
C GLY A 151 -3.26 5.22 12.28
N TRP A 152 -2.46 4.30 11.77
CA TRP A 152 -2.89 3.25 10.86
C TRP A 152 -3.26 1.96 11.59
N ASP A 153 -4.21 1.19 11.08
CA ASP A 153 -4.42 -0.20 11.45
C ASP A 153 -3.66 -1.11 10.49
N PHE A 154 -3.14 -2.22 11.00
CA PHE A 154 -2.47 -3.24 10.18
C PHE A 154 -3.48 -4.32 9.74
N TYR A 155 -3.24 -4.92 8.58
CA TYR A 155 -3.96 -6.13 8.18
C TYR A 155 -3.14 -7.37 8.50
N ARG A 156 -3.68 -8.24 9.36
CA ARG A 156 -2.94 -9.37 9.96
C ARG A 156 -2.31 -10.33 8.94
N ASN A 157 -2.88 -10.43 7.73
CA ASN A 157 -2.43 -11.41 6.73
C ASN A 157 -1.39 -10.85 5.74
N GLU A 158 -1.14 -9.54 5.75
CA GLU A 158 -0.22 -8.90 4.80
C GLU A 158 0.67 -7.90 5.55
N TRP A 159 1.96 -8.22 5.69
CA TRP A 159 2.89 -7.39 6.47
C TRP A 159 3.08 -5.96 5.92
N TRP A 160 2.79 -5.76 4.64
CA TRP A 160 2.93 -4.49 3.94
C TRP A 160 1.69 -3.60 4.06
N HIS A 161 0.52 -4.17 4.39
CA HIS A 161 -0.77 -3.50 4.23
C HIS A 161 -1.23 -2.78 5.50
N TYR A 162 -1.53 -1.49 5.34
CA TYR A 162 -2.07 -0.64 6.38
C TYR A 162 -3.26 0.17 5.88
N GLN A 163 -4.24 0.37 6.75
CA GLN A 163 -5.47 1.10 6.42
C GLN A 163 -5.98 1.91 7.61
N LEU A 164 -6.83 2.92 7.36
CA LEU A 164 -7.48 3.62 8.47
C LEU A 164 -8.58 2.76 9.12
N PHE A 165 -8.78 2.97 10.42
CA PHE A 165 -9.86 2.36 11.17
C PHE A 165 -11.22 2.62 10.54
N ASN A 166 -12.05 1.58 10.51
CA ASN A 166 -13.39 1.61 9.91
C ASN A 166 -13.38 2.18 8.47
N SER A 167 -12.44 1.71 7.65
CA SER A 167 -12.24 2.15 6.26
C SER A 167 -13.53 2.12 5.40
N ARG A 168 -14.50 1.28 5.74
CA ARG A 168 -15.81 1.19 5.06
C ARG A 168 -16.65 2.47 5.15
N ARG A 169 -16.34 3.39 6.08
CA ARG A 169 -17.04 4.69 6.19
C ARG A 169 -16.72 5.66 5.05
N TYR A 170 -15.60 5.46 4.35
CA TYR A 170 -15.17 6.30 3.22
C TYR A 170 -15.78 5.81 1.92
N GLN A 171 -16.00 6.69 0.95
CA GLN A 171 -16.60 6.32 -0.34
C GLN A 171 -15.63 5.51 -1.22
N ILE A 172 -16.14 4.56 -2.02
CA ILE A 172 -15.37 3.96 -3.11
C ILE A 172 -15.22 5.00 -4.23
N LEU A 173 -14.01 5.14 -4.76
CA LEU A 173 -13.64 6.07 -5.81
C LEU A 173 -13.14 5.29 -7.03
N GLY A 174 -13.48 5.79 -8.22
CA GLY A 174 -12.94 5.32 -9.49
C GLY A 174 -11.80 6.20 -9.96
N ASP A 175 -11.25 5.87 -11.13
CA ASP A 175 -10.15 6.62 -11.74
C ASP A 175 -10.56 8.05 -12.14
N ASP A 176 -11.86 8.26 -12.37
CA ASP A 176 -12.50 9.56 -12.61
C ASP A 176 -12.39 10.56 -11.45
N SER A 177 -11.96 10.09 -10.28
CA SER A 177 -11.73 10.90 -9.09
C SER A 177 -10.36 11.61 -9.11
N LEU A 178 -9.50 11.29 -10.09
CA LEU A 178 -8.19 11.89 -10.28
C LEU A 178 -8.21 12.95 -11.39
N ASN A 179 -7.40 13.99 -11.22
CA ASN A 179 -7.17 14.98 -12.28
C ASN A 179 -6.41 14.35 -13.47
N GLU A 180 -5.48 13.46 -13.17
CA GLU A 180 -4.74 12.67 -14.14
C GLU A 180 -5.08 11.20 -13.91
N PRO A 181 -5.83 10.55 -14.81
CA PRO A 181 -6.17 9.14 -14.72
C PRO A 181 -4.94 8.23 -14.58
N MET A 182 -5.05 7.14 -13.81
CA MET A 182 -4.02 6.10 -13.68
C MET A 182 -4.35 4.85 -14.49
N MET A 183 -5.60 4.66 -14.89
CA MET A 183 -6.01 3.51 -15.69
C MET A 183 -5.73 3.73 -17.18
N PRO A 184 -5.56 2.67 -17.98
CA PRO A 184 -5.60 2.79 -19.43
C PRO A 184 -6.97 3.37 -19.88
N PRO A 185 -7.01 4.13 -20.99
CA PRO A 185 -8.25 4.61 -21.56
C PRO A 185 -9.23 3.45 -21.79
N ARG A 186 -10.53 3.67 -21.53
CA ARG A 186 -11.57 2.70 -21.90
C ARG A 186 -11.69 2.68 -23.42
N GLU A 187 -11.66 1.48 -24.02
CA GLU A 187 -11.95 1.25 -25.44
C GLU A 187 -13.41 1.57 -25.80
#